data_AF-A0A3M6Y4N2-F1
#
_entry.id   AF-A0A3M6Y4N2-F1
#
_cell.length_a   1.000
_cell.length_b   1.000
_cell.length_c   1.000
_cell.angle_alpha   90.00
_cell.angle_beta   90.00
_cell.angle_gamma   90.00
#
_symmetry.space_group_name_H-M   'P 1'
#
loop_
_entity.id
_entity.type
_entity.pdbx_description
1 polymer ?
#
loop_
_entity_poly.entity_id
_entity_poly.type
_entity_poly.pdbx_seq_one_letter_code
_entity_poly.pdbx_strand_id
1 'polypeptide(L)'
;MSDAQQGSGQGQGQGYPDPATVAQSHGKPYPPQEQALGETPSVIPDVPVCAVFLFLFLCAAAGHMGLFKFNMRRGKKFVISGMMFGFCFTRICATTLRIAWSCYPDSVRVGIAAMVFVYAGIILLFIANLFFTQRVVRAQHPHIGWSKPFSIALPVLLFIIIGSIICLIVGVILSFYTLSESTLDAIRDIQLYGETLYAIVAFLPIPIVLASVAGRHFNTNRRSIDKFGTGSMRAKILLILISAVFLDLGACWRAATLYLPPRASTNPQTPWYFSKACFYVFN
;
A
#
# COMPACT_ATOMS: atom_id res chain seq x y z
N MET A 1 -33.36 -58.68 4.73
CA MET A 1 -34.10 -57.54 4.15
C MET A 1 -34.01 -56.42 5.18
N SER A 2 -32.83 -55.79 5.27
CA SER A 2 -32.42 -54.58 4.53
C SER A 2 -33.06 -53.33 5.14
N ASP A 3 -32.32 -52.60 5.96
CA ASP A 3 -31.32 -51.58 5.58
C ASP A 3 -32.00 -50.23 5.29
N ALA A 4 -31.78 -49.28 6.19
CA ALA A 4 -31.30 -47.93 5.85
C ALA A 4 -31.17 -47.07 7.12
N GLN A 5 -30.08 -47.27 7.86
CA GLN A 5 -29.44 -46.16 8.55
C GLN A 5 -28.91 -45.21 7.48
N GLN A 6 -29.40 -43.99 7.42
CA GLN A 6 -28.68 -42.88 6.80
C GLN A 6 -28.16 -41.99 7.93
N GLY A 7 -26.92 -42.26 8.32
CA GLY A 7 -26.09 -41.31 9.03
C GLY A 7 -25.84 -40.12 8.13
N SER A 8 -26.37 -38.95 8.50
CA SER A 8 -25.81 -37.68 8.06
C SER A 8 -24.49 -37.53 8.81
N GLY A 9 -23.41 -37.92 8.13
CA GLY A 9 -22.05 -37.74 8.60
C GLY A 9 -21.84 -36.27 8.95
N GLN A 10 -21.86 -35.97 10.24
CA GLN A 10 -21.11 -34.86 10.79
C GLN A 10 -19.67 -35.10 10.38
N GLY A 11 -19.22 -34.39 9.34
CA GLY A 11 -17.80 -34.22 9.08
C GLY A 11 -17.19 -33.52 10.29
N GLN A 12 -16.77 -34.30 11.28
CA GLN A 12 -15.84 -33.89 12.31
C GLN A 12 -14.50 -33.60 11.63
N GLY A 13 -14.40 -32.46 10.96
CA GLY A 13 -13.11 -31.81 10.80
C GLY A 13 -12.70 -31.34 12.18
N GLN A 14 -11.50 -31.71 12.66
CA GLN A 14 -10.92 -31.16 13.87
C GLN A 14 -10.98 -29.62 13.77
N GLY A 15 -12.00 -29.03 14.39
CA GLY A 15 -12.32 -27.62 14.26
C GLY A 15 -11.35 -26.84 15.12
N TYR A 16 -10.48 -26.05 14.50
CA TYR A 16 -9.72 -25.02 15.21
C TYR A 16 -10.70 -24.11 15.97
N PRO A 17 -10.29 -23.56 17.12
CA PRO A 17 -11.16 -22.70 17.91
C PRO A 17 -11.70 -21.56 17.05
N ASP A 18 -12.96 -21.21 17.25
CA ASP A 18 -13.60 -20.09 16.56
C ASP A 18 -12.83 -18.79 16.89
N PRO A 19 -12.31 -18.04 15.89
CA PRO A 19 -11.60 -16.78 16.11
C PRO A 19 -12.34 -15.80 17.02
N ALA A 20 -13.68 -15.77 16.97
CA ALA A 20 -14.48 -14.87 17.78
C ALA A 20 -14.38 -15.21 19.26
N THR A 21 -14.35 -16.50 19.61
CA THR A 21 -14.16 -16.97 20.99
C THR A 21 -12.77 -16.64 21.52
N VAL A 22 -11.74 -16.80 20.69
CA VAL A 22 -10.36 -16.41 21.02
C VAL A 22 -10.29 -14.90 21.26
N ALA A 23 -10.93 -14.09 20.41
CA ALA A 23 -10.98 -12.66 20.61
C ALA A 23 -11.73 -12.23 21.87
N GLN A 24 -12.87 -12.84 22.18
CA GLN A 24 -13.62 -12.53 23.39
C GLN A 24 -12.79 -12.79 24.66
N SER A 25 -12.03 -13.90 24.69
CA SER A 25 -11.16 -14.21 25.83
C SER A 25 -9.96 -13.27 25.96
N HIS A 26 -9.40 -12.80 24.84
CA HIS A 26 -8.32 -11.81 24.84
C HIS A 26 -8.79 -10.41 25.30
N GLY A 27 -9.99 -10.00 24.87
CA GLY A 27 -10.52 -8.66 25.10
C GLY A 27 -10.03 -7.62 24.07
N LYS A 28 -10.57 -6.40 24.15
CA LYS A 28 -10.28 -5.32 23.18
C LYS A 28 -8.90 -4.67 23.41
N PRO A 29 -8.16 -4.29 22.35
CA PRO A 29 -8.42 -4.61 20.94
C PRO A 29 -8.29 -6.11 20.68
N TYR A 30 -9.29 -6.65 19.97
CA TYR A 30 -9.40 -8.06 19.61
C TYR A 30 -8.33 -8.45 18.60
N PRO A 31 -7.71 -9.63 18.70
CA PRO A 31 -6.85 -10.15 17.64
C PRO A 31 -7.60 -10.27 16.31
N PRO A 32 -6.88 -10.22 15.16
CA PRO A 32 -7.50 -10.36 13.84
C PRO A 32 -8.33 -11.64 13.73
N GLN A 33 -9.54 -11.51 13.20
CA GLN A 33 -10.44 -12.64 12.96
C GLN A 33 -10.10 -13.40 11.67
N GLU A 34 -9.45 -12.70 10.75
CA GLU A 34 -9.06 -13.21 9.44
C GLU A 34 -7.54 -13.25 9.30
N GLN A 35 -7.05 -14.19 8.50
CA GLN A 35 -5.66 -14.20 8.06
C GLN A 35 -5.37 -12.96 7.20
N ALA A 36 -4.22 -12.33 7.44
CA ALA A 36 -3.77 -11.16 6.70
C ALA A 36 -2.38 -11.38 6.13
N LEU A 37 -2.03 -10.57 5.11
CA LEU A 37 -0.73 -10.60 4.47
C LEU A 37 0.40 -10.34 5.48
N GLY A 38 1.37 -11.24 5.52
CA GLY A 38 2.59 -11.10 6.30
C GLY A 38 2.60 -11.77 7.66
N GLU A 39 1.52 -12.50 7.99
CA GLU A 39 1.38 -13.30 9.21
C GLU A 39 1.65 -12.50 10.50
N THR A 40 1.57 -13.18 11.64
CA THR A 40 2.15 -12.65 12.89
C THR A 40 3.68 -12.71 12.76
N PRO A 41 4.40 -11.59 12.94
CA PRO A 41 5.85 -11.58 12.80
C PRO A 41 6.53 -12.42 13.88
N SER A 42 7.71 -12.96 13.58
CA SER A 42 8.52 -13.78 14.47
C SER A 42 9.97 -13.28 14.42
N VAL A 43 10.70 -13.44 15.53
CA VAL A 43 12.07 -12.90 15.65
C VAL A 43 12.94 -13.26 14.44
N ILE A 44 12.86 -14.51 13.99
CA ILE A 44 13.40 -14.96 12.71
C ILE A 44 12.21 -15.35 11.81
N PRO A 45 12.07 -14.81 10.59
CA PRO A 45 13.04 -13.97 9.86
C PRO A 45 12.82 -12.45 9.98
N ASP A 46 11.82 -11.97 10.74
CA ASP A 46 11.38 -10.58 10.61
C ASP A 46 12.39 -9.55 11.15
N VAL A 47 13.10 -9.84 12.26
CA VAL A 47 14.05 -8.88 12.85
C VAL A 47 15.25 -8.60 11.94
N PRO A 48 15.97 -9.61 11.41
CA PRO A 48 17.08 -9.37 10.48
C PRO A 48 16.65 -8.60 9.23
N VAL A 49 15.53 -8.98 8.62
CA VAL A 49 15.02 -8.34 7.40
C VAL A 49 14.64 -6.88 7.68
N CYS A 50 13.88 -6.64 8.75
CA CYS A 50 13.49 -5.29 9.12
C CYS A 50 14.67 -4.41 9.54
N ALA A 51 15.71 -4.97 10.18
CA ALA A 51 16.91 -4.21 10.55
C ALA A 51 17.67 -3.71 9.32
N VAL A 52 17.79 -4.53 8.27
CA VAL A 52 18.40 -4.12 7.00
C VAL A 52 17.57 -3.00 6.34
N PHE A 53 16.25 -3.19 6.24
CA PHE A 53 15.38 -2.15 5.67
C PHE A 53 15.39 -0.86 6.49
N LEU A 54 15.36 -0.95 7.81
CA LEU A 54 15.44 0.18 8.72
C LEU A 54 16.70 1.00 8.47
N PHE A 55 17.87 0.34 8.36
CA PHE A 55 19.12 1.01 8.02
C PHE A 55 19.04 1.73 6.67
N LEU A 56 18.55 1.06 5.62
CA LEU A 56 18.39 1.65 4.29
C LEU A 56 17.46 2.87 4.30
N PHE A 57 16.32 2.78 4.99
CA PHE A 57 15.39 3.90 5.10
C PHE A 57 15.93 5.06 5.94
N LEU A 58 16.74 4.81 6.96
CA LEU A 58 17.45 5.86 7.70
C LEU A 58 18.43 6.63 6.81
N CYS A 59 19.25 5.92 6.04
CA CYS A 59 20.16 6.53 5.07
C CYS A 59 19.40 7.33 4.00
N ALA A 60 18.33 6.76 3.44
CA ALA A 60 17.50 7.42 2.45
C ALA A 60 16.78 8.66 3.02
N ALA A 61 16.26 8.58 4.25
CA ALA A 61 15.64 9.71 4.96
C ALA A 61 16.64 10.85 5.14
N ALA A 62 17.85 10.55 5.61
CA ALA A 62 18.92 11.54 5.77
C ALA A 62 19.28 12.19 4.43
N GLY A 63 19.40 11.42 3.36
CA GLY A 63 19.67 11.92 2.01
C GLY A 63 18.56 12.84 1.48
N HIS A 64 17.30 12.41 1.55
CA HIS A 64 16.16 13.20 1.08
C HIS A 64 15.96 14.48 1.91
N MET A 65 16.11 14.40 3.24
CA MET A 65 16.03 15.57 4.12
C MET A 65 17.19 16.54 3.87
N GLY A 66 18.41 16.03 3.70
CA GLY A 66 19.59 16.82 3.34
C GLY A 66 19.39 17.58 2.04
N LEU A 67 18.93 16.88 0.99
CA LEU A 67 18.62 17.49 -0.31
C LEU A 67 17.49 18.52 -0.22
N PHE A 68 16.44 18.24 0.55
CA PHE A 68 15.34 19.18 0.77
C PHE A 68 15.83 20.47 1.45
N LYS A 69 16.60 20.34 2.54
CA LYS A 69 17.19 21.49 3.24
C LYS A 69 18.15 22.28 2.34
N PHE A 70 18.99 21.58 1.57
CA PHE A 70 19.93 22.22 0.65
C PHE A 70 19.21 23.04 -0.44
N ASN A 71 18.18 22.48 -1.06
CA ASN A 71 17.39 23.18 -2.08
C ASN A 71 16.59 24.34 -1.49
N MET A 72 16.03 24.17 -0.29
CA MET A 72 15.28 25.20 0.41
C MET A 72 16.16 26.41 0.76
N ARG A 73 17.41 26.18 1.19
CA ARG A 73 18.41 27.25 1.42
C ARG A 73 18.73 28.05 0.14
N ARG A 74 18.52 27.46 -1.04
CA ARG A 74 18.69 28.12 -2.35
C ARG A 74 17.37 28.66 -2.92
N GLY A 75 16.32 28.77 -2.10
CA GLY A 75 15.01 29.29 -2.50
C GLY A 75 14.17 28.34 -3.38
N LYS A 76 14.60 27.09 -3.60
CA LYS A 76 13.89 26.10 -4.42
C LYS A 76 13.17 25.09 -3.52
N LYS A 77 11.85 25.13 -3.48
CA LYS A 77 11.02 24.15 -2.75
C LYS A 77 10.79 22.92 -3.62
N PHE A 78 11.62 21.88 -3.47
CA PHE A 78 11.39 20.60 -4.13
C PHE A 78 10.55 19.68 -3.23
N VAL A 79 9.22 19.89 -3.29
CA VAL A 79 8.21 19.21 -2.45
C VAL A 79 8.36 17.68 -2.49
N ILE A 80 8.80 17.12 -3.62
CA ILE A 80 8.94 15.67 -3.77
C ILE A 80 10.05 15.10 -2.88
N SER A 81 11.14 15.82 -2.63
CA SER A 81 12.15 15.36 -1.65
C SER A 81 11.57 15.29 -0.23
N GLY A 82 10.68 16.22 0.13
CA GLY A 82 9.97 16.18 1.41
C GLY A 82 9.03 14.97 1.49
N MET A 83 8.32 14.66 0.40
CA MET A 83 7.45 13.49 0.30
C MET A 83 8.22 12.17 0.41
N MET A 84 9.39 12.07 -0.23
CA MET A 84 10.26 10.88 -0.11
C MET A 84 10.85 10.74 1.29
N PHE A 85 11.16 11.84 1.97
CA PHE A 85 11.47 11.79 3.40
C PHE A 85 10.29 11.25 4.22
N GLY A 86 9.07 11.73 3.96
CA GLY A 86 7.86 11.23 4.61
C GLY A 86 7.66 9.72 4.39
N PHE A 87 7.91 9.23 3.18
CA PHE A 87 7.91 7.80 2.87
C PHE A 87 8.97 7.03 3.67
N CYS A 88 10.20 7.54 3.74
CA CYS A 88 11.24 6.87 4.54
C CYS A 88 10.86 6.87 6.03
N PHE A 89 10.26 7.95 6.53
CA PHE A 89 9.79 8.05 7.92
C PHE A 89 8.70 7.02 8.22
N THR A 90 7.67 6.88 7.37
CA THR A 90 6.64 5.86 7.57
C THR A 90 7.23 4.45 7.55
N ARG A 91 8.23 4.19 6.71
CA ARG A 91 8.93 2.90 6.66
C ARG A 91 9.83 2.62 7.86
N ILE A 92 10.49 3.63 8.42
CA ILE A 92 11.22 3.54 9.69
C ILE A 92 10.25 3.13 10.81
N CYS A 93 9.09 3.78 10.90
CA CYS A 93 8.07 3.43 11.89
C CYS A 93 7.53 2.02 11.66
N ALA A 94 7.15 1.67 10.43
CA ALA A 94 6.62 0.35 10.08
C ALA A 94 7.59 -0.78 10.44
N THR A 95 8.86 -0.66 10.05
CA THR A 95 9.90 -1.67 10.34
C THR A 95 10.22 -1.77 11.82
N THR A 96 10.30 -0.63 12.53
CA THR A 96 10.52 -0.62 13.99
C THR A 96 9.36 -1.27 14.74
N LEU A 97 8.12 -0.95 14.37
CA LEU A 97 6.93 -1.55 14.97
C LEU A 97 6.81 -3.04 14.62
N ARG A 98 7.20 -3.45 13.42
CA ARG A 98 7.24 -4.87 13.04
C ARG A 98 8.30 -5.65 13.83
N ILE A 99 9.47 -5.07 14.09
CA ILE A 99 10.48 -5.64 15.01
C ILE A 99 9.89 -5.77 16.42
N ALA A 100 9.29 -4.71 16.96
CA ALA A 100 8.67 -4.76 18.28
C ALA A 100 7.57 -5.82 18.36
N TRP A 101 6.71 -5.90 17.34
CA TRP A 101 5.65 -6.90 17.28
C TRP A 101 6.21 -8.32 17.19
N SER A 102 7.35 -8.54 16.52
CA SER A 102 8.00 -9.85 16.47
C SER A 102 8.53 -10.35 17.83
N CYS A 103 8.85 -9.41 18.74
CA CYS A 103 9.27 -9.70 20.11
C CYS A 103 8.10 -9.82 21.08
N TYR A 104 6.97 -9.19 20.76
CA TYR A 104 5.74 -9.17 21.57
C TYR A 104 4.52 -9.50 20.69
N PRO A 105 4.42 -10.73 20.15
CA PRO A 105 3.42 -11.09 19.14
C PRO A 105 1.97 -10.95 19.62
N ASP A 106 1.73 -11.13 20.92
CA ASP A 106 0.41 -10.99 21.55
C ASP A 106 -0.04 -9.53 21.67
N SER A 107 0.85 -8.56 21.40
CA SER A 107 0.50 -7.14 21.47
C SER A 107 -0.26 -6.67 20.23
N VAL A 108 -1.57 -6.86 20.25
CA VAL A 108 -2.49 -6.44 19.18
C VAL A 108 -2.32 -4.96 18.84
N ARG A 109 -2.09 -4.10 19.84
CA ARG A 109 -1.88 -2.65 19.65
C ARG A 109 -0.67 -2.32 18.77
N VAL A 110 0.44 -3.03 18.97
CA VAL A 110 1.65 -2.85 18.17
C VAL A 110 1.41 -3.36 16.75
N GLY A 111 0.70 -4.47 16.59
CA GLY A 111 0.29 -5.01 15.29
C GLY A 111 -0.56 -4.03 14.48
N ILE A 112 -1.57 -3.42 15.09
CA ILE A 112 -2.41 -2.37 14.45
C ILE A 112 -1.53 -1.21 13.98
N ALA A 113 -0.67 -0.69 14.86
CA ALA A 113 0.20 0.43 14.53
C ALA A 113 1.15 0.08 13.37
N ALA A 114 1.75 -1.12 13.37
CA ALA A 114 2.61 -1.57 12.29
C ALA A 114 1.88 -1.58 10.95
N MET A 115 0.67 -2.14 10.90
CA MET A 115 -0.14 -2.22 9.67
C MET A 115 -0.53 -0.84 9.13
N VAL A 116 -0.92 0.09 10.01
CA VAL A 116 -1.24 1.47 9.60
C VAL A 116 -0.06 2.15 8.93
N PHE A 117 1.15 2.04 9.48
CA PHE A 117 2.35 2.65 8.88
C PHE A 117 2.78 1.99 7.56
N VAL A 118 2.60 0.67 7.42
CA VAL A 118 2.84 -0.04 6.15
C VAL A 118 1.95 0.55 5.05
N TYR A 119 0.64 0.60 5.26
CA TYR A 119 -0.29 1.09 4.25
C TYR A 119 -0.14 2.59 3.98
N ALA A 120 0.03 3.41 5.03
CA ALA A 120 0.22 4.86 4.87
C ALA A 120 1.48 5.20 4.04
N GLY A 121 2.55 4.42 4.16
CA GLY A 121 3.77 4.64 3.40
C GLY A 121 3.59 4.46 1.90
N ILE A 122 2.88 3.43 1.46
CA ILE A 122 2.68 3.11 0.04
C ILE A 122 1.97 4.25 -0.69
N ILE A 123 0.97 4.87 -0.06
CA ILE A 123 0.18 5.96 -0.66
C ILE A 123 1.06 7.17 -1.06
N LEU A 124 2.11 7.47 -0.30
CA LEU A 124 3.04 8.54 -0.64
C LEU A 124 3.77 8.29 -1.97
N LEU A 125 4.05 7.01 -2.30
CA LEU A 125 4.67 6.66 -3.58
C LEU A 125 3.68 6.79 -4.75
N PHE A 126 2.41 6.43 -4.57
CA PHE A 126 1.39 6.66 -5.59
C PHE A 126 1.27 8.15 -5.92
N ILE A 127 1.16 8.98 -4.88
CA ILE A 127 1.08 10.44 -5.01
C ILE A 127 2.33 10.99 -5.72
N ALA A 128 3.53 10.57 -5.30
CA ALA A 128 4.78 11.01 -5.93
C ALA A 128 4.82 10.65 -7.43
N ASN A 129 4.41 9.43 -7.79
CA ASN A 129 4.42 8.95 -9.16
C ASN A 129 3.41 9.68 -10.05
N LEU A 130 2.24 10.03 -9.51
CA LEU A 130 1.27 10.90 -10.19
C LEU A 130 1.81 12.32 -10.42
N PHE A 131 2.47 12.91 -9.43
CA PHE A 131 3.10 14.23 -9.60
C PHE A 131 4.19 14.19 -10.68
N PHE A 132 5.03 13.15 -10.70
CA PHE A 132 6.03 12.99 -11.74
C PHE A 132 5.38 12.82 -13.12
N THR A 133 4.32 12.02 -13.21
CA THR A 133 3.53 11.84 -14.44
C THR A 133 2.98 13.17 -14.95
N GLN A 134 2.35 13.97 -14.10
CA GLN A 134 1.86 15.31 -14.47
C GLN A 134 2.99 16.20 -15.00
N ARG A 135 4.17 16.17 -14.38
CA ARG A 135 5.32 16.96 -14.84
C ARG A 135 5.82 16.51 -16.21
N VAL A 136 5.81 15.20 -16.49
CA VAL A 136 6.17 14.66 -17.81
C VAL A 136 5.19 15.12 -18.88
N VAL A 137 3.88 15.01 -18.62
CA VAL A 137 2.85 15.46 -19.57
C VAL A 137 2.96 16.96 -19.83
N ARG A 138 3.14 17.78 -18.79
CA ARG A 138 3.35 19.24 -18.94
C ARG A 138 4.63 19.57 -19.73
N ALA A 139 5.69 18.79 -19.57
CA ALA A 139 6.93 18.97 -20.31
C ALA A 139 6.79 18.58 -21.80
N GLN A 140 6.07 17.50 -22.07
CA GLN A 140 5.96 16.94 -23.42
C GLN A 140 4.85 17.59 -24.25
N HIS A 141 3.73 17.94 -23.62
CA HIS A 141 2.50 18.48 -24.21
C HIS A 141 1.94 19.65 -23.40
N PRO A 142 2.55 20.86 -23.46
CA PRO A 142 2.13 21.99 -22.63
C PRO A 142 0.65 22.36 -22.77
N HIS A 143 0.08 22.33 -23.99
CA HIS A 143 -1.33 22.69 -24.19
C HIS A 143 -2.31 21.78 -23.44
N ILE A 144 -2.05 20.46 -23.43
CA ILE A 144 -2.87 19.49 -22.70
C ILE A 144 -2.55 19.56 -21.21
N GLY A 145 -1.26 19.58 -20.85
CA GLY A 145 -0.80 19.55 -19.46
C GLY A 145 -1.17 20.80 -18.65
N TRP A 146 -1.39 21.93 -19.31
CA TRP A 146 -1.85 23.18 -18.68
C TRP A 146 -3.34 23.45 -18.91
N SER A 147 -4.06 22.55 -19.57
CA SER A 147 -5.52 22.64 -19.67
C SER A 147 -6.15 22.60 -18.27
N LYS A 148 -7.26 23.33 -18.10
CA LYS A 148 -8.04 23.35 -16.85
C LYS A 148 -8.45 21.94 -16.38
N PRO A 149 -9.04 21.06 -17.22
CA PRO A 149 -9.46 19.73 -16.76
C PRO A 149 -8.28 18.89 -16.24
N PHE A 150 -7.15 18.87 -16.95
CA PHE A 150 -5.98 18.10 -16.52
C PHE A 150 -5.36 18.65 -15.23
N SER A 151 -5.37 19.98 -15.06
CA SER A 151 -4.81 20.62 -13.87
C SER A 151 -5.66 20.46 -12.62
N ILE A 152 -6.98 20.26 -12.76
CA ILE A 152 -7.91 20.00 -11.64
C ILE A 152 -7.99 18.50 -11.32
N ALA A 153 -7.77 17.62 -12.31
CA ALA A 153 -7.84 16.17 -12.13
C ALA A 153 -6.91 15.66 -11.04
N LEU A 154 -5.64 16.12 -10.98
CA LEU A 154 -4.72 15.67 -9.94
C LEU A 154 -5.17 16.09 -8.53
N PRO A 155 -5.47 17.37 -8.22
CA PRO A 155 -6.01 17.75 -6.91
C PRO A 155 -7.24 16.96 -6.47
N VAL A 156 -8.20 16.72 -7.39
CA VAL A 156 -9.40 15.92 -7.09
C VAL A 156 -9.01 14.48 -6.76
N LEU A 157 -8.13 13.87 -7.56
CA LEU A 157 -7.64 12.52 -7.31
C LEU A 157 -6.90 12.42 -5.96
N LEU A 158 -6.11 13.43 -5.61
CA LEU A 158 -5.42 13.48 -4.31
C LEU A 158 -6.41 13.57 -3.15
N PHE A 159 -7.48 14.36 -3.29
CA PHE A 159 -8.54 14.43 -2.28
C PHE A 159 -9.20 13.07 -2.08
N ILE A 160 -9.51 12.35 -3.17
CA ILE A 160 -10.10 11.01 -3.12
C ILE A 160 -9.13 10.00 -2.47
N ILE A 161 -7.84 10.03 -2.84
CA ILE A 161 -6.81 9.15 -2.26
C ILE A 161 -6.68 9.39 -0.75
N ILE A 162 -6.61 10.66 -0.33
CA ILE A 162 -6.48 11.02 1.09
C ILE A 162 -7.74 10.66 1.88
N GLY A 163 -8.92 10.91 1.33
CA GLY A 163 -10.18 10.49 1.95
C GLY A 163 -10.26 8.97 2.11
N SER A 164 -9.84 8.22 1.07
CA SER A 164 -9.86 6.76 1.09
C SER A 164 -8.91 6.18 2.14
N ILE A 165 -7.71 6.74 2.32
CA ILE A 165 -6.76 6.20 3.33
C ILE A 165 -7.27 6.46 4.74
N ILE A 166 -7.95 7.59 4.97
CA ILE A 166 -8.57 7.87 6.26
C ILE A 166 -9.67 6.84 6.55
N CYS A 167 -10.57 6.58 5.59
CA CYS A 167 -11.61 5.56 5.72
C CYS A 167 -11.01 4.17 5.97
N LEU A 168 -9.95 3.79 5.24
CA LEU A 168 -9.26 2.51 5.44
C LEU A 168 -8.61 2.40 6.82
N ILE A 169 -7.92 3.44 7.29
CA ILE A 169 -7.31 3.44 8.63
C ILE A 169 -8.39 3.30 9.70
N VAL A 170 -9.50 4.04 9.58
CA VAL A 170 -10.63 3.93 10.51
C VAL A 170 -11.22 2.52 10.47
N GLY A 171 -11.46 1.97 9.27
CA GLY A 171 -11.97 0.60 9.11
C GLY A 171 -11.04 -0.45 9.72
N VAL A 172 -9.73 -0.34 9.47
CA VAL A 172 -8.71 -1.21 10.08
C VAL A 172 -8.73 -1.06 11.59
N ILE A 173 -8.83 0.13 12.17
CA ILE A 173 -8.88 0.25 13.64
C ILE A 173 -10.18 -0.39 14.16
N LEU A 174 -11.33 -0.06 13.57
CA LEU A 174 -12.64 -0.55 14.02
C LEU A 174 -12.76 -2.08 13.95
N SER A 175 -12.11 -2.75 12.98
CA SER A 175 -12.15 -4.21 12.87
C SER A 175 -11.55 -4.92 14.09
N PHE A 176 -10.68 -4.25 14.86
CA PHE A 176 -10.11 -4.78 16.11
C PHE A 176 -10.95 -4.42 17.35
N TYR A 177 -12.03 -3.64 17.22
CA TYR A 177 -12.88 -3.24 18.36
C TYR A 177 -14.34 -3.73 18.23
N THR A 178 -14.67 -4.44 17.15
CA THR A 178 -15.99 -5.02 16.90
C THR A 178 -15.89 -6.51 16.60
N LEU A 179 -16.93 -7.26 16.98
CA LEU A 179 -17.16 -8.65 16.58
C LEU A 179 -18.51 -8.80 15.86
N SER A 180 -19.19 -7.69 15.56
CA SER A 180 -20.46 -7.71 14.84
C SER A 180 -20.22 -7.98 13.37
N GLU A 181 -20.75 -9.09 12.85
CA GLU A 181 -20.63 -9.49 11.44
C GLU A 181 -21.02 -8.36 10.50
N SER A 182 -22.17 -7.72 10.72
CA SER A 182 -22.63 -6.58 9.92
C SER A 182 -21.67 -5.39 9.85
N THR A 183 -20.89 -5.15 10.92
CA THR A 183 -19.88 -4.09 10.94
C THR A 183 -18.60 -4.53 10.23
N LEU A 184 -18.21 -5.79 10.39
CA LEU A 184 -17.06 -6.37 9.70
C LEU A 184 -17.30 -6.42 8.19
N ASP A 185 -18.51 -6.77 7.75
CA ASP A 185 -18.91 -6.73 6.34
C ASP A 185 -18.83 -5.31 5.76
N ALA A 186 -19.34 -4.31 6.48
CA ALA A 186 -19.23 -2.92 6.04
C ALA A 186 -17.76 -2.45 5.96
N ILE A 187 -16.92 -2.87 6.91
CA ILE A 187 -15.46 -2.60 6.86
C ILE A 187 -14.83 -3.29 5.66
N ARG A 188 -15.23 -4.53 5.37
CA ARG A 188 -14.75 -5.32 4.23
C ARG A 188 -15.06 -4.63 2.91
N ASP A 189 -16.26 -4.07 2.76
CA ASP A 189 -16.66 -3.29 1.58
C ASP A 189 -15.80 -2.02 1.42
N ILE A 190 -15.52 -1.31 2.52
CA ILE A 190 -14.63 -0.14 2.51
C ILE A 190 -13.21 -0.55 2.08
N GLN A 191 -12.71 -1.67 2.58
CA GLN A 191 -11.40 -2.19 2.20
C GLN A 191 -11.35 -2.55 0.71
N LEU A 192 -12.37 -3.25 0.20
CA LEU A 192 -12.47 -3.64 -1.22
C LEU A 192 -12.49 -2.40 -2.12
N TYR A 193 -13.32 -1.42 -1.78
CA TYR A 193 -13.36 -0.14 -2.48
C TYR A 193 -11.98 0.54 -2.48
N GLY A 194 -11.38 0.73 -1.31
CA GLY A 194 -10.15 1.49 -1.16
C GLY A 194 -8.97 0.83 -1.87
N GLU A 195 -8.84 -0.50 -1.75
CA GLU A 195 -7.74 -1.22 -2.39
C GLU A 195 -7.88 -1.31 -3.91
N THR A 196 -9.11 -1.47 -4.41
CA THR A 196 -9.37 -1.43 -5.86
C THR A 196 -9.11 -0.04 -6.44
N LEU A 197 -9.52 1.02 -5.73
CA LEU A 197 -9.19 2.38 -6.11
C LEU A 197 -7.67 2.58 -6.19
N TYR A 198 -6.92 2.08 -5.21
CA TYR A 198 -5.46 2.20 -5.20
C TYR A 198 -4.77 1.41 -6.29
N ALA A 199 -5.28 0.23 -6.66
CA ALA A 199 -4.81 -0.48 -7.84
C ALA A 199 -5.00 0.36 -9.10
N ILE A 200 -6.19 0.94 -9.31
CA ILE A 200 -6.46 1.83 -10.45
C ILE A 200 -5.50 3.04 -10.43
N VAL A 201 -5.32 3.68 -9.26
CA VAL A 201 -4.44 4.83 -9.10
C VAL A 201 -2.97 4.50 -9.39
N ALA A 202 -2.50 3.35 -8.93
CA ALA A 202 -1.13 2.88 -9.16
C ALA A 202 -0.88 2.55 -10.64
N PHE A 203 -1.91 2.07 -11.35
CA PHE A 203 -1.88 1.80 -12.78
C PHE A 203 -1.86 3.08 -13.62
N LEU A 204 -2.58 4.15 -13.25
CA LEU A 204 -2.76 5.39 -14.05
C LEU A 204 -1.49 6.00 -14.68
N PRO A 205 -0.34 6.10 -13.98
CA PRO A 205 0.91 6.59 -14.58
C PRO A 205 1.31 5.88 -15.86
N ILE A 206 1.05 4.56 -15.99
CA ILE A 206 1.46 3.75 -17.14
C ILE A 206 0.78 4.23 -18.43
N PRO A 207 -0.56 4.16 -18.60
CA PRO A 207 -1.21 4.60 -19.82
C PRO A 207 -1.01 6.08 -20.09
N ILE A 208 -0.97 6.95 -19.06
CA ILE A 208 -0.78 8.39 -19.26
C ILE A 208 0.60 8.68 -19.86
N VAL A 209 1.67 8.07 -19.31
CA VAL A 209 3.03 8.28 -19.83
C VAL A 209 3.20 7.65 -21.20
N LEU A 210 2.66 6.45 -21.44
CA LEU A 210 2.72 5.79 -22.75
C LEU A 210 1.98 6.61 -23.83
N ALA A 211 0.78 7.11 -23.53
CA ALA A 211 0.04 7.99 -24.44
C ALA A 211 0.81 9.30 -24.69
N SER A 212 1.43 9.87 -23.65
CA SER A 212 2.27 11.07 -23.78
C SER A 212 3.48 10.83 -24.70
N VAL A 213 4.13 9.67 -24.60
CA VAL A 213 5.25 9.30 -25.48
C VAL A 213 4.78 9.02 -26.91
N ALA A 214 3.70 8.26 -27.08
CA ALA A 214 3.12 7.94 -28.39
C ALA A 214 2.66 9.20 -29.13
N GLY A 215 1.89 10.08 -28.47
CA GLY A 215 1.43 11.34 -29.06
C GLY A 215 2.57 12.25 -29.51
N ARG A 216 3.72 12.20 -28.83
CA ARG A 216 4.93 12.91 -29.27
C ARG A 216 5.62 12.23 -30.45
N HIS A 217 5.60 10.90 -30.52
CA HIS A 217 6.16 10.16 -31.64
C HIS A 217 5.41 10.47 -32.95
N PHE A 218 4.08 10.56 -32.88
CA PHE A 218 3.23 10.88 -34.04
C PHE A 218 3.18 12.37 -34.40
N ASN A 219 3.54 13.29 -33.49
CA ASN A 219 3.52 14.72 -33.76
C ASN A 219 4.87 15.23 -34.28
N THR A 220 4.96 15.45 -35.59
CA THR A 220 6.15 15.90 -36.33
C THR A 220 6.62 17.31 -35.93
N ASN A 221 5.77 18.13 -35.32
CA ASN A 221 6.14 19.45 -34.80
C ASN A 221 6.89 19.33 -33.46
N ARG A 222 8.18 19.02 -33.54
CA ARG A 222 9.14 18.91 -32.42
C ARG A 222 9.40 20.27 -31.74
N ARG A 223 8.37 20.95 -31.25
CA ARG A 223 8.53 22.16 -30.42
C ARG A 223 9.33 21.83 -29.16
N SER A 224 10.08 22.83 -28.69
CA SER A 224 11.04 22.69 -27.59
C SER A 224 10.39 22.08 -26.35
N ILE A 225 11.05 21.09 -25.77
CA ILE A 225 10.66 20.49 -24.49
C ILE A 225 10.87 21.55 -23.41
N ASP A 226 9.84 21.86 -22.63
CA ASP A 226 10.03 22.61 -21.40
C ASP A 226 10.86 21.77 -20.44
N LYS A 227 12.10 22.20 -20.21
CA LYS A 227 13.06 21.47 -19.37
C LYS A 227 12.69 21.62 -17.90
N PHE A 228 11.83 20.75 -17.40
CA PHE A 228 11.59 20.63 -15.97
C PHE A 228 12.75 19.88 -15.29
N GLY A 229 13.67 20.65 -14.70
CA GLY A 229 14.85 20.13 -13.98
C GLY A 229 15.98 19.64 -14.89
N THR A 230 17.09 19.19 -14.29
CA THR A 230 18.26 18.65 -15.01
C THR A 230 18.08 17.17 -15.36
N GLY A 231 18.90 16.65 -16.29
CA GLY A 231 18.91 15.23 -16.68
C GLY A 231 18.00 14.84 -17.86
N SER A 232 18.21 13.62 -18.35
CA SER A 232 17.52 13.08 -19.53
C SER A 232 16.03 12.85 -19.30
N MET A 233 15.20 13.31 -20.23
CA MET A 233 13.75 13.07 -20.23
C MET A 233 13.42 11.57 -20.28
N ARG A 234 14.22 10.78 -21.01
CA ARG A 234 14.04 9.32 -21.11
C ARG A 234 14.23 8.66 -19.76
N ALA A 235 15.24 9.08 -18.99
CA ALA A 235 15.48 8.55 -17.65
C ALA A 235 14.30 8.84 -16.71
N LYS A 236 13.73 10.05 -16.76
CA LYS A 236 12.53 10.42 -15.98
C LYS A 236 11.33 9.54 -16.33
N ILE A 237 11.11 9.28 -17.62
CA ILE A 237 10.03 8.40 -18.10
C ILE A 237 10.24 6.97 -17.62
N LEU A 238 11.45 6.42 -17.80
CA LEU A 238 11.76 5.06 -17.35
C LEU A 238 11.59 4.90 -15.85
N LEU A 239 12.04 5.89 -15.06
CA LEU A 239 11.83 5.88 -13.60
C LEU A 239 10.35 5.78 -13.25
N ILE A 240 9.50 6.61 -13.85
CA ILE A 240 8.04 6.62 -13.60
C ILE A 240 7.40 5.28 -13.98
N LEU A 241 7.74 4.74 -15.15
CA LEU A 241 7.16 3.49 -15.64
C LEU A 241 7.59 2.31 -14.79
N ILE A 242 8.88 2.20 -14.46
CA ILE A 242 9.40 1.14 -13.59
C ILE A 242 8.74 1.24 -12.22
N SER A 243 8.69 2.43 -11.61
CA SER A 243 8.03 2.59 -10.31
C SER A 243 6.53 2.30 -10.40
N ALA A 244 5.86 2.68 -11.48
CA ALA A 244 4.44 2.41 -11.67
C ALA A 244 4.16 0.91 -11.72
N VAL A 245 4.97 0.13 -12.43
CA VAL A 245 4.81 -1.33 -12.51
C VAL A 245 4.96 -1.98 -11.13
N PHE A 246 5.98 -1.60 -10.35
CA PHE A 246 6.15 -2.15 -8.99
C PHE A 246 5.02 -1.74 -8.04
N LEU A 247 4.59 -0.47 -8.11
CA LEU A 247 3.50 0.06 -7.31
C LEU A 247 2.15 -0.60 -7.65
N ASP A 248 1.89 -0.78 -8.94
CA ASP A 248 0.69 -1.42 -9.46
C ASP A 248 0.65 -2.91 -9.10
N LEU A 249 1.78 -3.61 -9.25
CA LEU A 249 1.90 -5.01 -8.84
C LEU A 249 1.58 -5.20 -7.36
N GLY A 250 2.16 -4.39 -6.47
CA GLY A 250 1.87 -4.44 -5.05
C GLY A 250 0.42 -4.05 -4.73
N ALA A 251 -0.16 -3.10 -5.47
CA ALA A 251 -1.54 -2.69 -5.27
C ALA A 251 -2.54 -3.75 -5.71
N CYS A 252 -2.33 -4.32 -6.89
CA CYS A 252 -3.10 -5.45 -7.41
C CYS A 252 -2.97 -6.67 -6.50
N TRP A 253 -1.80 -6.94 -5.91
CA TRP A 253 -1.64 -8.04 -4.97
C TRP A 253 -2.57 -7.89 -3.76
N ARG A 254 -2.52 -6.73 -3.09
CA ARG A 254 -3.32 -6.46 -1.89
C ARG A 254 -4.81 -6.50 -2.22
N ALA A 255 -5.23 -5.87 -3.33
CA ALA A 255 -6.61 -5.96 -3.81
C ALA A 255 -7.03 -7.41 -4.10
N ALA A 256 -6.21 -8.17 -4.84
CA ALA A 256 -6.52 -9.56 -5.19
C ALA A 256 -6.65 -10.45 -3.96
N THR A 257 -5.73 -10.35 -2.99
CA THR A 257 -5.83 -11.12 -1.75
C THR A 257 -7.07 -10.76 -0.93
N LEU A 258 -7.54 -9.52 -1.06
CA LEU A 258 -8.76 -9.05 -0.46
C LEU A 258 -10.01 -9.45 -1.27
N TYR A 259 -9.94 -9.85 -2.54
CA TYR A 259 -11.13 -10.42 -3.22
C TYR A 259 -11.35 -11.90 -2.90
N LEU A 260 -10.35 -12.56 -2.31
CA LEU A 260 -10.48 -13.96 -1.91
C LEU A 260 -11.43 -14.12 -0.71
N PRO A 261 -12.08 -15.29 -0.58
CA PRO A 261 -12.90 -15.59 0.58
C PRO A 261 -12.11 -15.42 1.88
N PRO A 262 -12.67 -14.75 2.90
CA PRO A 262 -12.08 -14.66 4.23
C PRO A 262 -11.67 -16.01 4.78
N ARG A 263 -10.50 -16.06 5.43
CA ARG A 263 -10.00 -17.27 6.11
C ARG A 263 -9.82 -16.97 7.57
N ALA A 264 -10.39 -17.80 8.43
CA ALA A 264 -10.24 -17.71 9.88
C ALA A 264 -8.76 -17.66 10.30
N SER A 265 -8.41 -16.72 11.18
CA SER A 265 -7.03 -16.54 11.67
C SER A 265 -6.52 -17.73 12.49
N THR A 266 -7.42 -18.54 13.05
CA THR A 266 -7.09 -19.76 13.81
C THR A 266 -6.77 -20.96 12.93
N ASN A 267 -6.96 -20.86 11.62
CA ASN A 267 -6.54 -21.90 10.68
C ASN A 267 -5.00 -21.94 10.60
N PRO A 268 -4.35 -23.08 10.91
CA PRO A 268 -2.89 -23.19 10.90
C PRO A 268 -2.29 -23.18 9.49
N GLN A 269 -3.10 -23.43 8.46
CA GLN A 269 -2.64 -23.40 7.07
C GLN A 269 -2.80 -21.98 6.51
N THR A 270 -1.74 -21.18 6.63
CA THR A 270 -1.64 -19.90 5.92
C THR A 270 -1.30 -20.17 4.46
N PRO A 271 -2.13 -19.73 3.49
CA PRO A 271 -1.79 -19.83 2.08
C PRO A 271 -0.49 -19.10 1.75
N TRP A 272 0.24 -19.61 0.76
CA TRP A 272 1.52 -19.04 0.32
C TRP A 272 1.43 -17.53 -0.02
N TYR A 273 0.27 -17.06 -0.50
CA TYR A 273 0.05 -15.66 -0.87
C TYR A 273 -0.11 -14.70 0.33
N PHE A 274 -0.35 -15.22 1.53
CA PHE A 274 -0.32 -14.45 2.77
C PHE A 274 1.03 -14.55 3.51
N SER A 275 2.00 -15.25 2.93
CA SER A 275 3.30 -15.46 3.57
C SER A 275 4.06 -14.17 3.88
N LYS A 276 4.97 -14.27 4.85
CA LYS A 276 5.95 -13.21 5.17
C LYS A 276 6.77 -12.76 3.96
N ALA A 277 7.13 -13.69 3.08
CA ALA A 277 7.86 -13.38 1.85
C ALA A 277 7.05 -12.46 0.94
N CYS A 278 5.78 -12.79 0.70
CA CYS A 278 4.88 -11.95 -0.08
C CYS A 278 4.70 -10.56 0.57
N PHE A 279 4.63 -10.48 1.90
CA PHE A 279 4.54 -9.19 2.59
C PHE A 279 5.71 -8.27 2.26
N TYR A 280 6.96 -8.75 2.34
CA TYR A 280 8.14 -7.92 2.05
C TYR A 280 8.31 -7.59 0.57
N VAL A 281 7.81 -8.42 -0.34
CA VAL A 281 7.90 -8.18 -1.79
C VAL A 281 6.87 -7.15 -2.25
N PHE A 282 5.64 -7.21 -1.73
CA PHE A 282 4.52 -6.40 -2.21
C PHE A 282 4.24 -5.15 -1.37
N ASN A 283 4.94 -4.95 -0.25
CA ASN A 283 4.85 -3.72 0.56
C ASN A 283 6.19 -3.03 0.72
#